data_AF-A0A9E2YUG3-F1
#
_entry.id   AF-A0A9E2YUG3-F1
#
_cell.length_a   1.000
_cell.length_b   1.000
_cell.length_c   1.000
_cell.angle_alpha   90.00
_cell.angle_beta   90.00
_cell.angle_gamma   90.00
#
_symmetry.space_group_name_H-M   'P 1'
#
loop_
_entity.id
_entity.type
_entity.pdbx_description
1 polymer ?
#
loop_
_entity_poly.entity_id
_entity_poly.type
_entity_poly.pdbx_seq_one_letter_code
_entity_poly.pdbx_strand_id
1 'polypeptide(L)'
;EISGELHTNPLWVLFDWRVWGFSAVYSLITLSLYCVIYWLPTVVKGFGATSTQNGLLSSLPWAMVALMLLLVPRHLREQRSVLVGMALIALAGAAAFLMSTVLPENWMRYVAFVLGTPCISLMFPCFWYLPSQIFKGAHAAAAMAAITTLGSLGGFLSQNLMPWVAHWSGSALAAMIVPAIGLALLSLSAIIMLAAWRSPPNVGFGFDPSADSKHAQPAS
;
A
#
# COMPACT_ATOMS: atom_id res chain seq x y z
N GLU A 1 -19.27 43.90 3.01
CA GLU A 1 -19.65 42.91 1.97
C GLU A 1 -19.15 41.54 2.36
N ILE A 2 -20.08 40.61 2.56
CA ILE A 2 -19.80 39.20 2.82
C ILE A 2 -19.67 38.57 1.43
N SER A 3 -18.45 38.46 0.92
CA SER A 3 -18.18 37.70 -0.30
C SER A 3 -18.42 36.22 0.00
N GLY A 4 -19.48 35.67 -0.57
CA GLY A 4 -19.93 34.30 -0.35
C GLY A 4 -18.83 33.28 -0.63
N GLU A 5 -18.36 32.64 0.43
CA GLU A 5 -17.68 31.36 0.29
C GLU A 5 -18.69 30.38 -0.30
N LEU A 6 -18.43 29.93 -1.53
CA LEU A 6 -19.06 28.72 -2.03
C LEU A 6 -18.65 27.59 -1.08
N HIS A 7 -19.52 27.29 -0.11
CA HIS A 7 -19.51 26.05 0.65
C HIS A 7 -19.74 24.90 -0.32
N THR A 8 -18.69 24.56 -1.06
CA THR A 8 -18.67 23.37 -1.91
C THR A 8 -18.72 22.22 -0.93
N ASN A 9 -19.85 21.51 -0.92
CA ASN A 9 -20.14 20.48 0.07
C ASN A 9 -18.95 19.50 0.15
N PRO A 10 -18.27 19.34 1.30
CA PRO A 10 -17.08 18.49 1.42
C PRO A 10 -17.37 17.01 1.07
N LEU A 11 -18.65 16.63 1.11
CA LEU A 11 -19.15 15.31 0.75
C LEU A 11 -19.09 15.01 -0.75
N TRP A 12 -19.01 16.02 -1.62
CA TRP A 12 -18.93 15.78 -3.07
C TRP A 12 -17.62 15.08 -3.46
N VAL A 13 -16.59 15.19 -2.61
CA VAL A 13 -15.32 14.46 -2.76
C VAL A 13 -15.50 12.94 -2.77
N LEU A 14 -16.59 12.43 -2.18
CA LEU A 14 -16.90 11.00 -2.17
C LEU A 14 -17.29 10.47 -3.55
N PHE A 15 -17.67 11.34 -4.49
CA PHE A 15 -18.00 10.97 -5.86
C PHE A 15 -16.82 11.11 -6.82
N ASP A 16 -15.66 11.57 -6.35
CA ASP A 16 -14.45 11.63 -7.18
C ASP A 16 -13.87 10.22 -7.36
N TRP A 17 -13.81 9.75 -8.60
CA TRP A 17 -13.22 8.46 -8.97
C TRP A 17 -11.78 8.29 -8.44
N ARG A 18 -11.03 9.39 -8.31
CA ARG A 18 -9.66 9.38 -7.77
C ARG A 18 -9.64 8.92 -6.32
N VAL A 19 -10.61 9.38 -5.51
CA VAL A 19 -10.75 8.97 -4.10
C VAL A 19 -11.03 7.48 -4.01
N TRP A 20 -11.89 6.93 -4.87
CA TRP A 20 -12.15 5.50 -4.94
C TRP A 20 -10.89 4.70 -5.34
N GLY A 21 -10.13 5.17 -6.33
CA GLY A 21 -8.86 4.56 -6.72
C GLY A 21 -7.84 4.52 -5.58
N PHE A 22 -7.62 5.65 -4.90
CA PHE A 22 -6.73 5.71 -3.74
C PHE A 22 -7.23 4.85 -2.58
N SER A 23 -8.54 4.80 -2.35
CA SER A 23 -9.16 3.97 -1.31
C SER A 23 -8.98 2.48 -1.58
N ALA A 24 -9.10 2.05 -2.84
CA ALA A 24 -8.89 0.67 -3.24
C ALA A 24 -7.41 0.25 -3.05
N VAL A 25 -6.48 1.10 -3.47
CA VAL A 25 -5.04 0.88 -3.23
C VAL A 25 -4.74 0.83 -1.74
N TYR A 26 -5.25 1.78 -0.95
CA TYR A 26 -5.06 1.81 0.49
C TYR A 26 -5.66 0.57 1.18
N SER A 27 -6.84 0.11 0.73
CA SER A 27 -7.46 -1.13 1.19
C SER A 27 -6.59 -2.35 0.92
N LEU A 28 -5.92 -2.43 -0.23
CA LEU A 28 -5.00 -3.55 -0.52
C LEU A 28 -3.76 -3.53 0.39
N ILE A 29 -3.25 -2.33 0.71
CA ILE A 29 -2.12 -2.16 1.63
C ILE A 29 -2.53 -2.60 3.03
N THR A 30 -3.65 -2.10 3.55
CA THR A 30 -4.15 -2.44 4.90
C THR A 30 -4.53 -3.91 4.98
N LEU A 31 -5.18 -4.47 3.95
CA LEU A 31 -5.46 -5.89 3.82
C LEU A 31 -4.19 -6.71 4.03
N SER A 32 -3.17 -6.46 3.20
CA SER A 32 -1.92 -7.22 3.22
C SER A 32 -1.19 -7.07 4.56
N LEU A 33 -1.16 -5.84 5.12
CA LEU A 33 -0.48 -5.58 6.39
C LEU A 33 -1.17 -6.31 7.54
N TYR A 34 -2.49 -6.21 7.64
CA TYR A 34 -3.25 -6.83 8.73
C TYR A 34 -3.24 -8.35 8.63
N CYS A 35 -3.29 -8.91 7.42
CA CYS A 35 -3.05 -10.34 7.18
C CYS A 35 -1.73 -10.79 7.84
N VAL A 36 -0.65 -10.04 7.69
CA VAL A 36 0.65 -10.38 8.28
C VAL A 36 0.64 -10.17 9.80
N ILE A 37 0.16 -9.02 10.28
CA ILE A 37 0.11 -8.68 11.73
C ILE A 37 -0.60 -9.76 12.53
N TYR A 38 -1.80 -10.13 12.09
CA TYR A 38 -2.66 -11.01 12.88
C TYR A 38 -2.32 -12.50 12.69
N TRP A 39 -1.77 -12.89 11.54
CA TRP A 39 -1.46 -14.29 11.25
C TRP A 39 -0.03 -14.71 11.60
N LEU A 40 0.88 -13.76 11.77
CA LEU A 40 2.28 -14.03 12.13
C LEU A 40 2.42 -14.95 13.35
N PRO A 41 1.74 -14.72 14.49
CA PRO A 41 1.85 -15.63 15.64
C PRO A 41 1.34 -17.05 15.33
N THR A 42 0.31 -17.17 14.50
CA THR A 42 -0.26 -18.46 14.11
C THR A 42 0.70 -19.23 13.20
N VAL A 43 1.33 -18.54 12.24
CA VAL A 43 2.36 -19.11 11.36
C VAL A 43 3.55 -19.61 12.17
N VAL A 44 4.05 -18.80 13.10
CA VAL A 44 5.22 -19.15 13.91
C VAL A 44 4.92 -20.29 14.87
N LYS A 45 3.74 -20.33 15.50
CA LYS A 45 3.27 -21.51 16.27
C LYS A 45 3.16 -22.77 15.40
N GLY A 46 2.75 -22.62 14.13
CA GLY A 46 2.69 -23.72 13.16
C GLY A 46 4.04 -24.40 12.90
N PHE A 47 5.16 -23.73 13.22
CA PHE A 47 6.51 -24.32 13.13
C PHE A 47 6.91 -25.13 14.36
N GLY A 48 6.06 -25.22 15.39
CA GLY A 48 6.36 -25.91 16.65
C GLY A 48 7.12 -25.04 17.67
N ALA A 49 7.15 -23.71 17.48
CA ALA A 49 7.80 -22.80 18.43
C ALA A 49 7.04 -22.73 19.77
N THR A 50 7.79 -22.73 20.87
CA THR A 50 7.23 -22.46 22.22
C THR A 50 6.69 -21.03 22.31
N SER A 51 5.82 -20.74 23.28
CA SER A 51 5.23 -19.40 23.46
C SER A 51 6.28 -18.28 23.56
N THR A 52 7.41 -18.53 24.24
CA THR A 52 8.51 -17.57 24.37
C THR A 52 9.25 -17.37 23.05
N GLN A 53 9.56 -18.45 22.33
CA GLN A 53 10.19 -18.38 21.00
C GLN A 53 9.27 -17.69 19.99
N ASN A 54 7.96 -17.90 20.08
CA ASN A 54 6.98 -17.28 19.23
C ASN A 54 7.01 -15.75 19.33
N GLY A 55 7.17 -15.20 20.53
CA GLY A 55 7.33 -13.75 20.73
C GLY A 55 8.61 -13.20 20.08
N LEU A 56 9.74 -13.90 20.28
CA LEU A 56 11.03 -13.50 19.71
C LEU A 56 11.06 -13.59 18.18
N LEU A 57 10.50 -14.66 17.61
CA LEU A 57 10.38 -14.81 16.15
C LEU A 57 9.36 -13.83 15.57
N SER A 58 8.33 -13.44 16.31
CA SER A 58 7.38 -12.45 15.82
C SER A 58 7.95 -11.03 15.79
N SER A 59 8.98 -10.70 16.58
CA SER A 59 9.56 -9.35 16.60
C SER A 59 10.56 -9.09 15.45
N LEU A 60 11.20 -10.13 14.94
CA LEU A 60 12.25 -10.04 13.90
C LEU A 60 11.74 -9.40 12.59
N PRO A 61 10.57 -9.76 12.02
CA PRO A 61 10.01 -9.07 10.85
C PRO A 61 9.83 -7.56 11.11
N TRP A 62 9.36 -7.16 12.30
CA TRP A 62 9.13 -5.76 12.63
C TRP A 62 10.43 -4.97 12.81
N ALA A 63 11.50 -5.60 13.30
CA ALA A 63 12.82 -4.99 13.33
C ALA A 63 13.33 -4.70 11.90
N MET A 64 13.12 -5.64 10.97
CA MET A 64 13.44 -5.46 9.55
C MET A 64 12.60 -4.36 8.89
N VAL A 65 11.30 -4.29 9.21
CA VAL A 65 10.41 -3.19 8.80
C VAL A 65 10.97 -1.83 9.22
N ALA A 66 11.36 -1.70 10.49
CA ALA A 66 11.89 -0.45 11.02
C ALA A 66 13.17 -0.03 10.27
N LEU A 67 14.10 -0.96 10.03
CA LEU A 67 15.34 -0.69 9.30
C LEU A 67 15.05 -0.26 7.85
N MET A 68 14.19 -0.99 7.14
CA MET A 68 13.87 -0.70 5.74
C MET A 68 13.12 0.63 5.59
N LEU A 69 12.21 0.96 6.50
CA LEU A 69 11.52 2.25 6.53
C LEU A 69 12.46 3.43 6.77
N LEU A 70 13.59 3.22 7.44
CA LEU A 70 14.61 4.26 7.58
C LEU A 70 15.43 4.41 6.29
N LEU A 71 15.82 3.32 5.65
CA LEU A 71 16.77 3.35 4.53
C LEU A 71 16.12 3.69 3.18
N VAL A 72 15.00 3.05 2.86
CA VAL A 72 14.44 3.05 1.50
C VAL A 72 13.79 4.40 1.12
N PRO A 73 12.94 5.04 1.95
CA PRO A 73 12.30 6.29 1.59
C PRO A 73 13.30 7.43 1.30
N ARG A 74 14.50 7.39 1.90
CA ARG A 74 15.55 8.38 1.67
C ARG A 74 16.09 8.39 0.22
N HIS A 75 15.98 7.26 -0.46
CA HIS A 75 16.42 7.06 -1.84
C HIS A 75 15.30 7.32 -2.86
N LEU A 76 14.04 7.36 -2.42
CA LEU A 76 12.87 7.58 -3.26
C LEU A 76 12.44 9.06 -3.22
N ARG A 77 13.18 9.93 -3.93
CA ARG A 77 12.97 11.39 -3.89
C ARG A 77 12.15 11.95 -5.05
N GLU A 78 12.11 11.23 -6.18
CA GLU A 78 11.35 11.65 -7.36
C GLU A 78 10.06 10.84 -7.49
N GLN A 79 8.96 11.47 -7.90
CA GLN A 79 7.66 10.81 -8.06
C GLN A 79 7.71 9.56 -8.97
N ARG A 80 8.52 9.61 -10.04
CA ARG A 80 8.76 8.45 -10.91
C ARG A 80 9.56 7.35 -10.19
N SER A 81 10.59 7.72 -9.42
CA SER A 81 11.37 6.78 -8.62
C SER A 81 10.52 6.09 -7.55
N VAL A 82 9.59 6.83 -6.93
CA VAL A 82 8.63 6.31 -5.94
C VAL A 82 7.74 5.26 -6.58
N LEU A 83 7.12 5.56 -7.73
CA LEU A 83 6.21 4.60 -8.39
C LEU A 83 6.94 3.34 -8.88
N VAL A 84 8.15 3.49 -9.44
CA VAL A 84 8.97 2.33 -9.86
C VAL A 84 9.40 1.51 -8.64
N GLY A 85 9.83 2.19 -7.57
CA GLY A 85 10.16 1.56 -6.30
C GLY A 85 8.97 0.80 -5.72
N MET A 86 7.78 1.39 -5.72
CA MET A 86 6.55 0.74 -5.26
C MET A 86 6.25 -0.53 -6.04
N ALA A 87 6.30 -0.48 -7.38
CA ALA A 87 6.06 -1.65 -8.21
C ALA A 87 7.08 -2.78 -7.91
N LEU A 88 8.37 -2.46 -7.85
CA LEU A 88 9.43 -3.45 -7.60
C LEU A 88 9.35 -4.03 -6.18
N ILE A 89 9.12 -3.19 -5.17
CA ILE A 89 9.01 -3.63 -3.77
C ILE A 89 7.74 -4.46 -3.58
N ALA A 90 6.60 -4.05 -4.14
CA ALA A 90 5.37 -4.82 -4.07
C ALA A 90 5.50 -6.18 -4.78
N LEU A 91 6.15 -6.22 -5.95
CA LEU A 91 6.43 -7.47 -6.65
C LEU A 91 7.37 -8.39 -5.85
N ALA A 92 8.44 -7.83 -5.27
CA ALA A 92 9.36 -8.57 -4.42
C ALA A 92 8.65 -9.13 -3.18
N GLY A 93 7.78 -8.33 -2.55
CA GLY A 93 6.95 -8.79 -1.43
C GLY A 93 5.98 -9.89 -1.84
N ALA A 94 5.28 -9.74 -2.96
CA ALA A 94 4.37 -10.76 -3.50
C ALA A 94 5.11 -12.09 -3.76
N ALA A 95 6.29 -12.02 -4.37
CA ALA A 95 7.13 -13.19 -4.61
C ALA A 95 7.63 -13.81 -3.29
N ALA A 96 8.01 -13.01 -2.30
CA ALA A 96 8.44 -13.48 -0.98
C ALA A 96 7.31 -14.22 -0.23
N PHE A 97 6.09 -13.68 -0.23
CA PHE A 97 4.95 -14.36 0.38
C PHE A 97 4.52 -15.61 -0.40
N LEU A 98 4.61 -15.60 -1.73
CA LEU A 98 4.36 -16.80 -2.52
C LEU A 98 5.43 -17.87 -2.27
N MET A 99 6.70 -17.49 -2.17
CA MET A 99 7.78 -18.41 -1.78
C MET A 99 7.53 -19.01 -0.39
N SER A 100 7.00 -18.22 0.55
CA SER A 100 6.63 -18.70 1.89
C SER A 100 5.57 -19.81 1.88
N THR A 101 4.80 -20.00 0.81
CA THR A 101 3.80 -21.08 0.72
C THR A 101 4.35 -22.35 0.06
N VAL A 102 5.23 -22.21 -0.92
CA VAL A 102 5.73 -23.34 -1.73
C VAL A 102 7.00 -24.00 -1.20
N LEU A 103 7.80 -23.29 -0.40
CA LEU A 103 9.07 -23.82 0.10
C LEU A 103 8.86 -25.06 0.99
N PRO A 104 9.77 -26.06 0.96
CA PRO A 104 9.60 -27.30 1.71
C PRO A 104 9.89 -27.14 3.21
N GLU A 105 10.94 -26.37 3.55
CA GLU A 105 11.44 -26.24 4.91
C GLU A 105 10.82 -25.06 5.67
N ASN A 106 10.45 -25.28 6.93
CA ASN A 106 9.81 -24.27 7.79
C ASN A 106 10.67 -23.01 7.99
N TRP A 107 11.99 -23.17 8.15
CA TRP A 107 12.89 -22.03 8.31
C TRP A 107 12.98 -21.17 7.04
N MET A 108 12.96 -21.79 5.86
CA MET A 108 12.98 -21.05 4.58
C MET A 108 11.69 -20.27 4.38
N ARG A 109 10.55 -20.86 4.72
CA ARG A 109 9.24 -20.18 4.70
C ARG A 109 9.26 -18.94 5.60
N TYR A 110 9.79 -19.09 6.81
CA TYR A 110 9.91 -17.98 7.75
C TYR A 110 10.85 -16.87 7.25
N VAL A 111 12.00 -17.22 6.65
CA VAL A 111 12.90 -16.22 6.05
C VAL A 111 12.20 -15.46 4.91
N ALA A 112 11.50 -16.16 4.02
CA ALA A 112 10.72 -15.53 2.95
C ALA A 112 9.64 -14.59 3.51
N PHE A 113 8.95 -15.01 4.56
CA PHE A 113 7.98 -14.18 5.28
C PHE A 113 8.61 -12.91 5.87
N VAL A 114 9.77 -13.04 6.55
CA VAL A 114 10.52 -11.90 7.14
C VAL A 114 10.94 -10.91 6.06
N LEU A 115 11.36 -11.37 4.89
CA LEU A 115 11.73 -10.53 3.76
C LEU A 115 10.53 -9.85 3.09
N GLY A 116 9.36 -10.51 3.04
CA GLY A 116 8.14 -9.97 2.47
C GLY A 116 7.47 -8.89 3.33
N THR A 117 7.55 -9.03 4.65
CA THR A 117 6.92 -8.11 5.62
C THR A 117 7.30 -6.63 5.44
N PRO A 118 8.59 -6.23 5.34
CA PRO A 118 8.98 -4.83 5.13
C PRO A 118 8.45 -4.28 3.80
N CYS A 119 8.28 -5.12 2.79
CA CYS A 119 7.79 -4.68 1.48
C CYS A 119 6.38 -4.08 1.58
N ILE A 120 5.52 -4.60 2.44
CA ILE A 120 4.17 -4.05 2.68
C ILE A 120 4.25 -2.71 3.40
N SER A 121 5.04 -2.63 4.47
CA SER A 121 5.13 -1.42 5.28
C SER A 121 5.74 -0.24 4.52
N LEU A 122 6.68 -0.51 3.60
CA LEU A 122 7.25 0.49 2.69
C LEU A 122 6.21 1.14 1.76
N MET A 123 5.07 0.48 1.52
CA MET A 123 4.01 1.04 0.68
C MET A 123 3.30 2.22 1.34
N PHE A 124 3.23 2.29 2.68
CA PHE A 124 2.56 3.40 3.38
C PHE A 124 3.14 4.78 3.06
N PRO A 125 4.45 5.04 3.25
CA PRO A 125 5.01 6.37 2.95
C PRO A 125 4.94 6.70 1.46
N CYS A 126 5.12 5.69 0.59
CA CYS A 126 5.04 5.88 -0.86
C CYS A 126 3.60 6.18 -1.31
N PHE A 127 2.62 5.52 -0.71
CA PHE A 127 1.21 5.76 -0.96
C PHE A 127 0.85 7.19 -0.55
N TRP A 128 1.11 7.59 0.69
CA TRP A 128 0.69 8.89 1.22
C TRP A 128 1.36 10.10 0.54
N TYR A 129 2.50 9.89 -0.11
CA TYR A 129 3.11 10.90 -0.97
C TYR A 129 2.17 11.33 -2.12
N LEU A 130 1.43 10.39 -2.74
CA LEU A 130 0.63 10.68 -3.94
C LEU A 130 -0.66 11.50 -3.65
N PRO A 131 -1.54 11.13 -2.69
CA PRO A 131 -2.70 11.94 -2.32
C PRO A 131 -2.32 13.36 -1.92
N SER A 132 -1.20 13.53 -1.21
CA SER A 132 -0.76 14.84 -0.72
C SER A 132 -0.45 15.84 -1.85
N GLN A 133 -0.15 15.36 -3.05
CA GLN A 133 0.10 16.22 -4.21
C GLN A 133 -1.15 16.51 -5.03
N ILE A 134 -2.11 15.58 -5.03
CA ILE A 134 -3.31 15.64 -5.87
C ILE A 134 -4.44 16.42 -5.20
N PHE A 135 -4.63 16.24 -3.90
CA PHE A 135 -5.67 16.93 -3.15
C PHE A 135 -5.11 18.15 -2.43
N LYS A 136 -5.63 19.35 -2.73
CA LYS A 136 -5.23 20.62 -2.11
C LYS A 136 -6.43 21.36 -1.52
N GLY A 137 -6.19 22.18 -0.50
CA GLY A 137 -7.21 23.03 0.13
C GLY A 137 -8.23 22.27 0.99
N ALA A 138 -9.40 22.87 1.21
CA ALA A 138 -10.44 22.35 2.11
C ALA A 138 -10.96 20.94 1.73
N HIS A 139 -10.95 20.59 0.44
CA HIS A 139 -11.37 19.27 -0.05
C HIS A 139 -10.37 18.15 0.28
N ALA A 140 -9.12 18.48 0.60
CA ALA A 140 -8.09 17.48 0.90
C ALA A 140 -8.39 16.72 2.20
N ALA A 141 -8.81 17.41 3.26
CA ALA A 141 -9.14 16.77 4.53
C ALA A 141 -10.27 15.73 4.36
N ALA A 142 -11.32 16.09 3.61
CA ALA A 142 -12.44 15.20 3.33
C ALA A 142 -12.00 13.97 2.50
N ALA A 143 -11.16 14.16 1.48
CA ALA A 143 -10.62 13.06 0.69
C ALA A 143 -9.77 12.09 1.54
N MET A 144 -8.91 12.62 2.42
CA MET A 144 -8.05 11.81 3.29
C MET A 144 -8.86 11.00 4.31
N ALA A 145 -9.92 11.61 4.86
CA ALA A 145 -10.87 10.92 5.74
C ALA A 145 -11.63 9.81 5.01
N ALA A 146 -12.09 10.07 3.78
CA ALA A 146 -12.76 9.08 2.94
C ALA A 146 -11.84 7.90 2.61
N ILE A 147 -10.59 8.18 2.18
CA ILE A 147 -9.58 7.16 1.86
C ILE A 147 -9.33 6.25 3.06
N THR A 148 -9.15 6.82 4.24
CA THR A 148 -8.82 6.04 5.44
C THR A 148 -10.01 5.19 5.90
N THR A 149 -11.22 5.77 5.85
CA THR A 149 -12.47 5.07 6.18
C THR A 149 -12.69 3.88 5.24
N LEU A 150 -12.66 4.13 3.94
CA LEU A 150 -12.83 3.08 2.93
C LEU A 150 -11.69 2.06 2.99
N GLY A 151 -10.47 2.52 3.24
CA GLY A 151 -9.29 1.68 3.47
C GLY A 151 -9.41 0.67 4.61
N SER A 152 -10.25 0.97 5.60
CA SER A 152 -10.46 0.09 6.74
C SER A 152 -11.21 -1.19 6.34
N LEU A 153 -11.92 -1.19 5.20
CA LEU A 153 -12.51 -2.39 4.60
C LEU A 153 -11.44 -3.46 4.30
N GLY A 154 -10.23 -3.06 3.92
CA GLY A 154 -9.11 -3.98 3.75
C GLY A 154 -8.78 -4.75 5.03
N GLY A 155 -8.83 -4.08 6.19
CA GLY A 155 -8.65 -4.73 7.48
C GLY A 155 -9.78 -5.69 7.84
N PHE A 156 -11.02 -5.33 7.56
CA PHE A 156 -12.15 -6.24 7.73
C PHE A 156 -12.00 -7.49 6.84
N LEU A 157 -11.65 -7.31 5.56
CA LEU A 157 -11.41 -8.41 4.63
C LEU A 157 -10.25 -9.31 5.10
N SER A 158 -9.19 -8.74 5.68
CA SER A 158 -8.05 -9.51 6.19
C SER A 158 -8.48 -10.55 7.22
N GLN A 159 -9.37 -10.18 8.15
CA GLN A 159 -9.82 -11.06 9.23
C GLN A 159 -10.76 -12.17 8.75
N ASN A 160 -11.37 -12.01 7.57
CA ASN A 160 -12.31 -13.00 7.04
C ASN A 160 -11.65 -13.91 5.99
N LEU A 161 -10.78 -13.36 5.14
CA LEU A 161 -10.11 -14.12 4.07
C LEU A 161 -9.05 -15.07 4.62
N MET A 162 -8.24 -14.64 5.59
CA MET A 162 -7.17 -15.46 6.15
C MET A 162 -7.69 -16.76 6.78
N PRO A 163 -8.66 -16.72 7.72
CA PRO A 163 -9.21 -17.94 8.31
C PRO A 163 -9.93 -18.80 7.27
N TRP A 164 -10.64 -18.18 6.32
CA TRP A 164 -11.34 -18.91 5.27
C TRP A 164 -10.36 -19.71 4.42
N VAL A 165 -9.29 -19.08 3.91
CA VAL A 165 -8.24 -19.78 3.15
C VAL A 165 -7.53 -20.82 4.01
N ALA A 166 -7.22 -20.51 5.29
CA ALA A 166 -6.59 -21.47 6.21
C ALA A 166 -7.47 -22.70 6.46
N HIS A 167 -8.79 -22.52 6.58
CA HIS A 167 -9.75 -23.60 6.79
C HIS A 167 -9.83 -24.53 5.56
N TRP A 168 -9.90 -23.96 4.35
CA TRP A 168 -9.94 -24.74 3.11
C TRP A 168 -8.63 -25.45 2.79
N SER A 169 -7.49 -24.82 3.08
CA SER A 169 -6.17 -25.38 2.81
C SER A 169 -5.66 -26.32 3.90
N GLY A 170 -6.26 -26.30 5.09
CA GLY A 170 -5.79 -27.03 6.26
C GLY A 170 -4.46 -26.53 6.84
N SER A 171 -3.94 -25.39 6.38
CA SER A 171 -2.65 -24.85 6.82
C SER A 171 -2.66 -23.34 6.97
N ALA A 172 -2.14 -22.86 8.10
CA ALA A 172 -1.96 -21.44 8.36
C ALA A 172 -0.98 -20.77 7.39
N LEU A 173 -0.04 -21.54 6.83
CA LEU A 173 0.95 -21.05 5.86
C LEU A 173 0.32 -20.76 4.50
N ALA A 174 -0.61 -21.61 4.05
CA ALA A 174 -1.29 -21.41 2.77
C ALA A 174 -2.12 -20.12 2.73
N ALA A 175 -2.56 -19.61 3.89
CA ALA A 175 -3.22 -18.32 4.00
C ALA A 175 -2.32 -17.13 3.59
N MET A 176 -0.99 -17.30 3.54
CA MET A 176 -0.05 -16.27 3.06
C MET A 176 -0.22 -15.92 1.57
N ILE A 177 -1.02 -16.68 0.81
CA ILE A 177 -1.39 -16.31 -0.55
C ILE A 177 -2.23 -15.02 -0.60
N VAL A 178 -2.98 -14.72 0.46
CA VAL A 178 -3.84 -13.52 0.52
C VAL A 178 -3.02 -12.22 0.43
N PRO A 179 -2.00 -11.97 1.29
CA PRO A 179 -1.13 -10.80 1.17
C PRO A 179 -0.28 -10.86 -0.11
N ALA A 180 0.07 -12.04 -0.63
CA ALA A 180 0.77 -12.16 -1.90
C ALA A 180 -0.08 -11.60 -3.07
N ILE A 181 -1.36 -11.97 -3.14
CA ILE A 181 -2.30 -11.46 -4.15
C ILE A 181 -2.52 -9.95 -3.95
N GLY A 182 -2.69 -9.50 -2.70
CA GLY A 182 -2.85 -8.07 -2.39
C GLY A 182 -1.67 -7.23 -2.89
N LEU A 183 -0.45 -7.69 -2.65
CA LEU A 183 0.77 -7.04 -3.15
C LEU A 183 0.94 -7.13 -4.67
N ALA A 184 0.54 -8.24 -5.29
CA ALA A 184 0.56 -8.37 -6.76
C ALA A 184 -0.39 -7.36 -7.42
N LEU A 185 -1.59 -7.18 -6.86
CA LEU A 185 -2.55 -6.17 -7.33
C LEU A 185 -2.03 -4.74 -7.09
N LEU A 186 -1.32 -4.49 -5.98
CA LEU A 186 -0.64 -3.22 -5.73
C LEU A 186 0.48 -2.95 -6.74
N SER A 187 1.28 -3.97 -7.06
CA SER A 187 2.30 -3.84 -8.11
C SER A 187 1.66 -3.52 -9.45
N LEU A 188 0.55 -4.19 -9.80
CA LEU A 188 -0.16 -3.93 -11.05
C LEU A 188 -0.71 -2.50 -11.11
N SER A 189 -1.31 -2.02 -10.03
CA SER A 189 -1.84 -0.64 -9.99
C SER A 189 -0.73 0.41 -10.12
N ALA A 190 0.42 0.19 -9.48
CA ALA A 190 1.60 1.04 -9.65
C ALA A 190 2.13 1.03 -11.10
N ILE A 191 2.16 -0.14 -11.75
CA ILE A 191 2.58 -0.28 -13.16
C ILE A 191 1.60 0.42 -14.10
N ILE A 192 0.28 0.28 -13.89
CA ILE A 192 -0.75 0.97 -14.68
C ILE A 192 -0.57 2.49 -14.56
N MET A 193 -0.33 2.98 -13.34
CA MET A 193 -0.12 4.41 -13.10
C MET A 193 1.17 4.92 -13.75
N LEU A 194 2.24 4.12 -13.76
CA LEU A 194 3.46 4.39 -14.53
C LEU A 194 3.24 4.40 -16.04
N ALA A 195 2.44 3.46 -16.56
CA ALA A 195 2.14 3.36 -17.99
C ALA A 195 1.30 4.54 -18.46
N ALA A 196 0.28 4.94 -17.68
CA ALA A 196 -0.52 6.13 -17.94
C ALA A 196 0.30 7.43 -17.96
N TRP A 197 1.41 7.47 -17.21
CA TRP A 197 2.35 8.60 -17.18
C TRP A 197 3.37 8.60 -18.32
N ARG A 198 3.71 7.43 -18.88
CA ARG A 198 4.65 7.32 -20.01
C ARG A 198 4.01 7.65 -21.35
N SER A 199 2.70 7.49 -21.46
CA SER A 199 1.94 7.97 -22.61
C SER A 199 1.82 9.50 -22.50
N PRO A 200 2.42 10.31 -23.40
CA PRO A 200 1.96 11.68 -23.54
C PRO A 200 0.45 11.63 -23.81
N PRO A 201 -0.35 12.46 -23.12
CA PRO A 201 -1.79 12.37 -23.21
C PRO A 201 -2.24 12.76 -24.63
N ASN A 202 -2.51 11.76 -25.48
CA ASN A 202 -3.45 11.89 -26.60
C ASN A 202 -4.90 11.63 -26.14
N VAL A 203 -5.14 11.69 -24.82
CA VAL A 203 -6.46 11.77 -24.22
C VAL A 203 -6.43 13.03 -23.40
N GLY A 204 -7.24 14.04 -23.76
CA GLY A 204 -7.26 15.40 -23.19
C GLY A 204 -7.56 15.46 -21.69
N PHE A 205 -6.66 14.95 -20.86
CA PHE A 205 -6.57 15.28 -19.45
C PHE A 205 -5.72 16.54 -19.36
N GLY A 206 -6.40 17.68 -19.19
CA GLY A 206 -5.79 18.97 -18.94
C GLY A 206 -4.93 18.94 -17.68
N PHE A 207 -3.66 18.59 -17.87
CA PHE A 207 -2.57 19.02 -17.01
C PHE A 207 -1.55 19.63 -17.95
N ASP A 208 -1.66 20.94 -18.15
CA ASP A 208 -0.70 21.73 -18.89
C ASP A 208 0.30 22.33 -17.88
N PRO A 209 1.53 21.77 -17.75
CA PRO A 209 2.55 22.32 -16.87
C PRO A 209 3.08 23.67 -17.38
N SER A 210 2.74 24.06 -18.62
CA SER A 210 3.17 25.32 -19.22
C SER A 210 2.27 26.51 -18.90
N ALA A 211 1.07 26.27 -18.36
CA ALA A 211 0.13 27.33 -17.98
C ALA A 211 0.61 28.17 -16.78
N ASP A 212 1.47 27.62 -15.92
CA ASP A 212 2.00 28.33 -14.74
C ASP A 212 3.18 29.26 -15.07
N SER A 213 3.73 29.17 -16.30
CA SER A 213 4.83 30.05 -16.75
C SER A 213 4.35 31.35 -17.40
N LYS A 214 3.05 31.51 -17.67
CA LYS A 214 2.51 32.68 -18.40
C LYS A 214 2.00 33.81 -17.50
N HIS A 215 2.06 33.67 -16.18
CA HIS A 215 1.74 34.75 -15.24
C HIS A 215 2.95 35.50 -14.68
N ALA A 216 4.17 35.20 -15.11
CA ALA A 216 5.31 36.10 -14.93
C ALA A 216 5.30 37.17 -16.04
N GLN A 217 4.35 38.10 -15.99
CA GLN A 217 4.46 39.36 -16.75
C GLN A 217 5.49 40.29 -16.10
N PRO A 218 6.19 41.12 -16.89
CA PRO A 218 7.32 41.90 -16.46
C PRO A 218 6.85 43.14 -15.69
N ALA A 219 7.50 43.45 -14.57
CA ALA A 219 7.38 44.73 -13.90
C ALA A 219 8.70 45.50 -14.08
N SER A 220 8.58 46.65 -14.74
CA SER A 220 9.51 47.78 -14.95
C SER A 220 10.83 47.50 -15.69
#